data_AF-A0A1R4FDV9-F1
#
_entry.id   AF-A0A1R4FDV9-F1
#
_cell.length_a   1.000
_cell.length_b   1.000
_cell.length_c   1.000
_cell.angle_alpha   90.00
_cell.angle_beta   90.00
_cell.angle_gamma   90.00
#
_symmetry.space_group_name_H-M   'P 1'
#
loop_
_entity.id
_entity.type
_entity.pdbx_description
1 polymer ?
#
loop_
_entity_poly.entity_id
_entity_poly.type
_entity_poly.pdbx_seq_one_letter_code
_entity_poly.pdbx_strand_id
1 'polypeptide(L)'
;MLEVVLELGISVTSRDLAAAAGVSEGTLFKVFETKENLLRSLASKHSGMPDSVGVWLQSIDVAGMSFEDLVIGIIENAMEQYRRSFRIFYALGPYIDSPGKDALEQFERELEPWTDALLQHSHRLRASPESAASILRMHAVAAADTTNMWTQQLTPAEHADIFLHGLMRPHDAAALDSTARDSAAHDSTQGTQE
;
A
#
# COMPACT_ATOMS: atom_id res chain seq x y z
N MET A 1 5.79 -11.32 18.79
CA MET A 1 6.60 -10.16 19.24
C MET A 1 6.34 -8.90 18.43
N LEU A 2 6.48 -8.87 17.09
CA LEU A 2 6.22 -7.67 16.27
C LEU A 2 4.86 -7.03 16.57
N GLU A 3 3.78 -7.80 16.59
CA GLU A 3 2.43 -7.25 16.87
C GLU A 3 2.34 -6.50 18.20
N VAL A 4 2.96 -7.01 19.27
CA VAL A 4 3.00 -6.34 20.58
C VAL A 4 3.78 -5.02 20.52
N VAL A 5 4.82 -4.94 19.69
CA VAL A 5 5.54 -3.69 19.43
C VAL A 5 4.68 -2.71 18.63
N LEU A 6 3.93 -3.18 17.63
CA LEU A 6 3.03 -2.34 16.85
C LEU A 6 1.85 -1.81 17.67
N GLU A 7 1.43 -2.56 18.69
CA GLU A 7 0.33 -2.19 19.60
C GLU A 7 0.79 -1.22 20.69
N LEU A 8 1.92 -1.52 21.35
CA LEU A 8 2.40 -0.74 22.50
C LEU A 8 3.37 0.39 22.12
N GLY A 9 3.92 0.37 20.91
CA GLY A 9 4.89 1.36 20.44
C GLY A 9 6.08 1.53 21.39
N ILE A 10 6.44 2.78 21.67
CA ILE A 10 7.55 3.13 22.57
C ILE A 10 7.35 2.67 24.03
N SER A 11 6.11 2.38 24.43
CA SER A 11 5.77 1.95 25.79
C SER A 11 6.04 0.46 26.03
N VAL A 12 6.44 -0.29 24.99
CA VAL A 12 6.72 -1.72 25.11
C VAL A 12 7.86 -1.99 26.11
N THR A 13 7.61 -2.93 27.03
CA THR A 13 8.58 -3.34 28.05
C THR A 13 9.28 -4.65 27.69
N SER A 14 10.43 -4.94 28.33
CA SER A 14 11.12 -6.23 28.20
C SER A 14 10.23 -7.41 28.61
N ARG A 15 9.35 -7.20 29.59
CA ARG A 15 8.35 -8.19 30.03
C ARG A 15 7.34 -8.51 28.93
N ASP A 16 6.81 -7.48 28.27
CA ASP A 16 5.84 -7.66 27.17
C ASP A 16 6.49 -8.43 26.01
N LEU A 17 7.74 -8.09 25.68
CA LEU A 17 8.51 -8.76 24.63
C LEU A 17 8.80 -10.21 24.98
N ALA A 18 9.20 -10.49 26.22
CA ALA A 18 9.47 -11.85 26.69
C ALA A 18 8.19 -12.71 26.69
N ALA A 19 7.08 -12.16 27.18
CA ALA A 19 5.77 -12.80 27.13
C ALA A 19 5.33 -13.09 25.68
N ALA A 20 5.50 -12.11 24.78
CA ALA A 20 5.19 -12.25 23.36
C ALA A 20 6.10 -13.24 22.59
N ALA A 21 7.23 -13.64 23.17
CA ALA A 21 8.11 -14.71 22.69
C ALA A 21 7.92 -16.04 23.41
N GLY A 22 7.08 -16.11 24.45
CA GLY A 22 6.89 -17.32 25.25
C GLY A 22 8.12 -17.70 26.08
N VAL A 23 8.95 -16.73 26.49
CA VAL A 23 10.20 -16.96 27.25
C VAL A 23 10.28 -16.05 28.48
N SER A 24 11.24 -16.31 29.37
CA SER A 24 11.57 -15.38 30.47
C SER A 24 12.41 -14.19 29.98
N GLU A 25 12.37 -13.06 30.69
CA GLU A 25 13.23 -11.90 30.39
C GLU A 25 14.72 -12.29 30.40
N GLY A 26 15.14 -13.12 31.36
CA GLY A 26 16.51 -13.63 31.42
C GLY A 26 16.91 -14.50 30.23
N THR A 27 15.96 -15.23 29.63
CA THR A 27 16.20 -16.00 28.40
C THR A 27 16.35 -15.07 27.19
N LEU A 28 15.49 -14.05 27.11
CA LEU A 28 15.52 -13.05 26.04
C LEU A 28 16.87 -12.31 26.03
N PHE A 29 17.35 -11.90 27.21
CA PHE A 29 18.61 -11.16 27.35
C PHE A 29 19.89 -12.00 27.21
N LYS A 30 19.77 -13.33 27.08
CA LYS A 30 20.91 -14.18 26.63
C LYS A 30 21.19 -14.04 25.14
N VAL A 31 20.19 -13.67 24.35
CA VAL A 31 20.28 -13.54 22.88
C VAL A 31 20.46 -12.08 22.48
N PHE A 32 19.78 -11.17 23.16
CA PHE A 32 19.84 -9.74 22.88
C PHE A 32 20.40 -9.01 24.10
N GLU A 33 21.46 -8.22 23.95
CA GLU A 33 22.08 -7.55 25.11
C GLU A 33 21.16 -6.51 25.77
N THR A 34 20.30 -5.86 24.98
CA THR A 34 19.40 -4.79 25.43
C THR A 34 18.05 -4.86 24.71
N LYS A 35 17.05 -4.14 25.25
CA LYS A 35 15.75 -3.97 24.59
C LYS A 35 15.93 -3.29 23.23
N GLU A 36 16.82 -2.31 23.16
CA GLU A 36 17.13 -1.53 21.96
C GLU A 36 17.75 -2.40 20.86
N ASN A 37 18.65 -3.32 21.22
CA ASN A 37 19.25 -4.27 20.27
C ASN A 37 18.19 -5.21 19.68
N LEU A 38 17.23 -5.65 20.50
CA LEU A 38 16.09 -6.44 20.05
C LEU A 38 15.18 -5.63 19.12
N LEU A 39 14.84 -4.39 19.48
CA LEU A 39 13.99 -3.51 18.65
C LEU A 39 14.66 -3.18 17.31
N ARG A 40 15.98 -2.96 17.29
CA ARG A 40 16.76 -2.80 16.04
C ARG A 40 16.75 -4.06 15.18
N SER A 41 16.86 -5.24 15.79
CA SER A 41 16.75 -6.51 15.06
C SER A 41 15.36 -6.71 14.45
N LEU A 42 14.29 -6.36 15.18
CA LEU A 42 12.93 -6.37 14.67
C LEU A 42 12.75 -5.35 13.53
N ALA A 43 13.28 -4.14 13.69
CA ALA A 43 13.25 -3.09 12.68
C ALA A 43 13.93 -3.58 11.39
N SER A 44 15.18 -4.03 11.47
CA SER A 44 15.93 -4.55 10.31
C SER A 44 15.23 -5.71 9.61
N LYS A 45 14.56 -6.60 10.36
CA LYS A 45 13.82 -7.73 9.81
C LYS A 45 12.54 -7.33 9.08
N HIS A 46 11.91 -6.23 9.49
CA HIS A 46 10.55 -5.88 9.08
C HIS A 46 10.43 -4.53 8.35
N SER A 47 11.51 -3.75 8.23
CA SER A 47 11.52 -2.45 7.56
C SER A 47 11.53 -2.51 6.04
N GLY A 48 11.73 -3.69 5.45
CA GLY A 48 11.66 -3.87 4.01
C GLY A 48 10.23 -3.74 3.50
N MET A 49 10.04 -3.03 2.38
CA MET A 49 8.77 -2.99 1.68
C MET A 49 8.53 -4.32 0.94
N PRO A 50 7.40 -5.01 1.17
CA PRO A 50 7.06 -6.20 0.40
C PRO A 50 6.65 -5.85 -1.04
N ASP A 51 7.16 -6.57 -2.04
CA ASP A 51 6.70 -6.49 -3.43
C ASP A 51 5.34 -7.20 -3.63
N SER A 52 4.35 -6.69 -2.94
CA SER A 52 3.02 -7.25 -2.83
C SER A 52 2.15 -6.94 -4.04
N VAL A 53 2.29 -5.74 -4.60
CA VAL A 53 1.59 -5.32 -5.81
C VAL A 53 2.12 -6.07 -7.02
N GLY A 54 3.44 -6.25 -7.15
CA GLY A 54 4.03 -7.06 -8.21
C GLY A 54 3.55 -8.51 -8.16
N VAL A 55 3.57 -9.12 -6.98
CA VAL A 55 3.03 -10.48 -6.77
C VAL A 55 1.54 -10.56 -7.11
N TRP A 56 0.75 -9.57 -6.70
CA TRP A 56 -0.68 -9.53 -7.01
C TRP A 56 -0.94 -9.39 -8.52
N LEU A 57 -0.23 -8.48 -9.20
CA LEU A 57 -0.32 -8.30 -10.65
C LEU A 57 0.03 -9.58 -11.42
N GLN A 58 0.97 -10.39 -10.92
CA GLN A 58 1.30 -11.70 -11.51
C GLN A 58 0.23 -12.76 -11.26
N SER A 59 -0.65 -12.57 -10.27
CA SER A 59 -1.67 -13.54 -9.86
C SER A 59 -3.03 -13.35 -10.53
N ILE A 60 -3.25 -12.23 -11.21
CA ILE A 60 -4.52 -11.85 -11.83
C ILE A 60 -4.42 -11.82 -13.36
N ASP A 61 -5.56 -12.00 -14.04
CA ASP A 61 -5.66 -11.78 -15.47
C ASP A 61 -5.89 -10.29 -15.76
N VAL A 62 -4.80 -9.52 -15.81
CA VAL A 62 -4.84 -8.07 -16.09
C VAL A 62 -5.54 -7.76 -17.42
N ALA A 63 -5.41 -8.62 -18.42
CA ALA A 63 -5.98 -8.39 -19.75
C ALA A 63 -7.51 -8.47 -19.77
N GLY A 64 -8.10 -9.22 -18.83
CA GLY A 64 -9.55 -9.34 -18.66
C GLY A 64 -10.18 -8.23 -17.80
N MET A 65 -9.38 -7.40 -17.14
CA MET A 65 -9.86 -6.36 -16.24
C MET A 65 -10.15 -5.04 -16.98
N SER A 66 -11.13 -4.29 -16.50
CA SER A 66 -11.25 -2.90 -16.90
C SER A 66 -10.07 -2.10 -16.35
N PHE A 67 -9.70 -1.01 -17.03
CA PHE A 67 -8.61 -0.15 -16.56
C PHE A 67 -8.92 0.49 -15.19
N GLU A 68 -10.20 0.75 -14.92
CA GLU A 68 -10.65 1.28 -13.64
C GLU A 68 -10.45 0.26 -12.52
N ASP A 69 -10.91 -0.98 -12.73
CA ASP A 69 -10.72 -2.07 -11.76
C ASP A 69 -9.25 -2.37 -11.51
N LEU A 70 -8.41 -2.27 -12.56
CA LEU A 70 -6.96 -2.42 -12.43
C LEU A 70 -6.38 -1.35 -11.50
N VAL A 71 -6.72 -0.08 -11.73
CA VAL A 71 -6.23 1.05 -10.92
C VAL A 71 -6.72 0.96 -9.47
N ILE A 72 -8.00 0.62 -9.27
CA ILE A 72 -8.57 0.38 -7.93
C ILE A 72 -7.82 -0.74 -7.23
N GLY A 73 -7.65 -1.89 -7.89
CA GLY A 73 -6.97 -3.06 -7.31
C GLY A 73 -5.50 -2.77 -6.95
N ILE A 74 -4.79 -2.00 -7.78
CA ILE A 74 -3.43 -1.54 -7.47
C ILE A 74 -3.43 -0.71 -6.18
N ILE A 75 -4.33 0.28 -6.06
CA ILE A 75 -4.44 1.14 -4.88
C ILE A 75 -4.80 0.31 -3.65
N GLU A 76 -5.78 -0.59 -3.74
CA GLU A 76 -6.22 -1.42 -2.63
C GLU A 76 -5.09 -2.30 -2.09
N ASN A 77 -4.37 -2.97 -2.98
CA ASN A 77 -3.27 -3.86 -2.59
C ASN A 77 -2.12 -3.06 -1.96
N ALA A 78 -1.74 -1.95 -2.59
CA ALA A 78 -0.70 -1.08 -2.09
C ALA A 78 -1.06 -0.43 -0.75
N MET A 79 -2.32 -0.05 -0.57
CA MET A 79 -2.82 0.61 0.63
C MET A 79 -2.63 -0.25 1.88
N GLU A 80 -2.99 -1.53 1.84
CA GLU A 80 -2.81 -2.44 2.97
C GLU A 80 -1.32 -2.57 3.37
N GLN A 81 -0.45 -2.53 2.37
CA GLN A 81 0.98 -2.75 2.52
C GLN A 81 1.67 -1.52 3.10
N TYR A 82 1.29 -0.35 2.59
CA TYR A 82 1.72 0.92 3.15
C TYR A 82 1.19 1.12 4.57
N ARG A 83 -0.05 0.71 4.90
CA ARG A 83 -0.56 0.76 6.28
C ARG A 83 0.29 -0.03 7.25
N ARG A 84 0.63 -1.27 6.87
CA ARG A 84 1.54 -2.10 7.67
C ARG A 84 2.91 -1.46 7.82
N SER A 85 3.46 -0.92 6.74
CA SER A 85 4.77 -0.28 6.71
C SER A 85 4.80 0.98 7.58
N PHE A 86 3.73 1.79 7.55
CA PHE A 86 3.57 2.94 8.42
C PHE A 86 3.47 2.56 9.89
N ARG A 87 2.71 1.52 10.25
CA ARG A 87 2.68 1.02 11.64
C ARG A 87 4.08 0.64 12.13
N ILE A 88 4.86 -0.04 11.30
CA ILE A 88 6.25 -0.39 11.60
C ILE A 88 7.10 0.88 11.75
N PHE A 89 6.98 1.82 10.81
CA PHE A 89 7.72 3.08 10.85
C PHE A 89 7.39 3.93 12.10
N TYR A 90 6.12 3.99 12.52
CA TYR A 90 5.72 4.71 13.73
C TYR A 90 6.21 4.02 15.01
N ALA A 91 6.16 2.69 15.06
CA ALA A 91 6.56 1.95 16.26
C ALA A 91 8.08 1.78 16.38
N LEU A 92 8.78 1.60 15.26
CA LEU A 92 10.18 1.21 15.20
C LEU A 92 11.08 2.24 14.49
N GLY A 93 10.54 3.36 13.99
CA GLY A 93 11.28 4.41 13.28
C GLY A 93 12.61 4.83 13.91
N PRO A 94 12.70 5.05 15.24
CA PRO A 94 13.97 5.37 15.91
C PRO A 94 15.05 4.29 15.80
N TYR A 95 14.67 3.06 15.45
CA TYR A 95 15.52 1.89 15.31
C TYR A 95 15.70 1.44 13.86
N ILE A 96 15.01 2.07 12.91
CA ILE A 96 15.20 1.85 11.47
C ILE A 96 16.38 2.71 11.04
N ASP A 97 17.38 2.08 10.43
CA ASP A 97 18.51 2.81 9.86
C ASP A 97 18.05 3.63 8.65
N SER A 98 18.66 4.80 8.43
CA SER A 98 18.35 5.61 7.26
C SER A 98 18.51 4.78 5.98
N PRO A 99 17.57 4.90 5.03
CA PRO A 99 17.65 4.14 3.79
C PRO A 99 18.96 4.47 3.06
N GLY A 100 19.78 3.44 2.84
CA GLY A 100 20.98 3.52 2.02
C GLY A 100 20.64 3.56 0.53
N LYS A 101 21.67 3.66 -0.32
CA LYS A 101 21.51 3.67 -1.79
C LYS A 101 20.72 2.46 -2.30
N ASP A 102 20.99 1.28 -1.76
CA ASP A 102 20.33 0.03 -2.16
C ASP A 102 18.82 0.04 -1.89
N ALA A 103 18.37 0.75 -0.85
CA ALA A 103 16.96 0.89 -0.53
C ALA A 103 16.24 1.83 -1.53
N LEU A 104 16.92 2.87 -2.01
CA LEU A 104 16.38 3.74 -3.05
C LEU A 104 16.26 3.01 -4.39
N GLU A 105 17.30 2.25 -4.77
CA GLU A 105 17.25 1.41 -5.97
C GLU A 105 16.16 0.33 -5.88
N GLN A 106 15.94 -0.24 -4.68
CA GLN A 106 14.84 -1.17 -4.45
C GLN A 106 13.48 -0.49 -4.61
N PHE A 107 13.33 0.73 -4.08
CA PHE A 107 12.11 1.52 -4.19
C PHE A 107 11.76 1.91 -5.64
N GLU A 108 12.78 2.06 -6.49
CA GLU A 108 12.60 2.24 -7.94
C GLU A 108 12.19 0.93 -8.63
N ARG A 109 12.82 -0.21 -8.27
CA ARG A 109 12.43 -1.53 -8.81
C ARG A 109 10.99 -1.91 -8.50
N GLU A 110 10.49 -1.55 -7.32
CA GLU A 110 9.10 -1.81 -6.92
C GLU A 110 8.05 -1.08 -7.78
N LEU A 111 8.44 -0.05 -8.53
CA LEU A 111 7.56 0.63 -9.49
C LEU A 111 7.47 -0.07 -10.85
N GLU A 112 8.37 -1.00 -11.16
CA GLU A 112 8.37 -1.70 -12.46
C GLU A 112 7.03 -2.41 -12.72
N PRO A 113 6.49 -3.24 -11.80
CA PRO A 113 5.23 -3.94 -12.07
C PRO A 113 4.06 -2.99 -12.31
N TRP A 114 4.04 -1.85 -11.62
CA TRP A 114 3.02 -0.80 -11.79
C TRP A 114 3.13 -0.17 -13.18
N THR A 115 4.36 0.12 -13.60
CA THR A 115 4.65 0.70 -14.90
C THR A 115 4.23 -0.26 -16.02
N ASP A 116 4.56 -1.54 -15.90
CA ASP A 116 4.19 -2.57 -16.87
C ASP A 116 2.68 -2.76 -16.98
N ALA A 117 1.97 -2.75 -15.85
CA ALA A 117 0.51 -2.80 -15.83
C ALA A 117 -0.11 -1.60 -16.57
N LEU A 118 0.42 -0.39 -16.34
CA LEU A 118 -0.06 0.82 -17.00
C LEU A 118 0.36 0.92 -18.47
N LEU A 119 1.46 0.29 -18.88
CA LEU A 119 1.95 0.31 -20.25
C LEU A 119 0.92 -0.28 -21.23
N GLN A 120 0.20 -1.33 -20.82
CA GLN A 120 -0.88 -1.95 -21.61
C GLN A 120 -2.02 -0.96 -21.91
N HIS A 121 -2.20 0.04 -21.06
CA HIS A 121 -3.22 1.09 -21.18
C HIS A 121 -2.63 2.47 -21.52
N SER A 122 -1.38 2.53 -21.97
CA SER A 122 -0.66 3.78 -22.26
C SER A 122 -1.39 4.71 -23.23
N HIS A 123 -2.17 4.17 -24.17
CA HIS A 123 -2.96 4.96 -25.11
C HIS A 123 -4.05 5.81 -24.44
N ARG A 124 -4.50 5.43 -23.23
CA ARG A 124 -5.51 6.14 -22.43
C ARG A 124 -4.93 7.26 -21.58
N LEU A 125 -3.61 7.24 -21.37
CA LEU A 125 -2.91 8.17 -20.49
C LEU A 125 -2.47 9.44 -21.24
N ARG A 126 -2.48 10.57 -20.53
CA ARG A 126 -1.87 11.84 -20.96
C ARG A 126 -0.37 11.93 -20.59
N ALA A 127 0.05 11.17 -19.58
CA ALA A 127 1.43 11.09 -19.11
C ALA A 127 2.09 9.78 -19.56
N SER A 128 3.41 9.68 -19.39
CA SER A 128 4.11 8.41 -19.59
C SER A 128 3.69 7.37 -18.53
N PRO A 129 3.76 6.06 -18.82
CA PRO A 129 3.46 5.01 -17.85
C PRO A 129 4.25 5.14 -16.54
N GLU A 130 5.52 5.54 -16.59
CA GLU A 130 6.39 5.73 -15.42
C GLU A 130 5.91 6.90 -14.55
N SER A 131 5.50 7.99 -15.20
CA SER A 131 4.94 9.17 -14.51
C SER A 131 3.59 8.82 -13.88
N ALA A 132 2.74 8.08 -14.61
CA ALA A 132 1.45 7.62 -14.11
C ALA A 132 1.63 6.64 -12.93
N ALA A 133 2.57 5.69 -13.00
CA ALA A 133 2.88 4.77 -11.90
C ALA A 133 3.36 5.52 -10.65
N SER A 134 4.22 6.52 -10.84
CA SER A 134 4.71 7.38 -9.75
C SER A 134 3.58 8.15 -9.06
N ILE A 135 2.66 8.72 -9.84
CA ILE A 135 1.48 9.43 -9.30
C ILE A 135 0.53 8.43 -8.63
N LEU A 136 0.27 7.27 -9.24
CA LEU A 136 -0.60 6.25 -8.66
C LEU A 136 -0.08 5.77 -7.30
N ARG A 137 1.24 5.61 -7.18
CA ARG A 137 1.88 5.30 -5.91
C ARG A 137 1.69 6.40 -4.88
N MET A 138 1.76 7.69 -5.26
CA MET A 138 1.44 8.79 -4.33
C MET A 138 0.01 8.69 -3.80
N HIS A 139 -0.95 8.34 -4.67
CA HIS A 139 -2.33 8.10 -4.25
C HIS A 139 -2.45 6.90 -3.30
N ALA A 140 -1.77 5.79 -3.59
CA ALA A 140 -1.76 4.62 -2.72
C ALA A 140 -1.15 4.91 -1.34
N VAL A 141 -0.06 5.68 -1.29
CA VAL A 141 0.57 6.13 -0.03
C VAL A 141 -0.39 7.02 0.75
N ALA A 142 -1.08 7.95 0.09
CA ALA A 142 -2.09 8.81 0.73
C ALA A 142 -3.29 8.00 1.25
N ALA A 143 -3.78 7.02 0.50
CA ALA A 143 -4.88 6.14 0.91
C ALA A 143 -4.53 5.29 2.15
N ALA A 144 -3.23 5.02 2.35
CA ALA A 144 -2.71 4.26 3.48
C ALA A 144 -2.43 5.10 4.73
N ASP A 145 -2.57 6.43 4.66
CA ASP A 145 -2.29 7.31 5.81
C ASP A 145 -3.28 7.05 6.95
N THR A 146 -2.79 6.52 8.07
CA THR A 146 -3.57 6.24 9.29
C THR A 146 -3.33 7.26 10.40
N THR A 147 -2.65 8.37 10.13
CA THR A 147 -2.28 9.36 11.16
C THR A 147 -3.47 10.16 11.71
N ASN A 148 -4.67 9.99 11.13
CA ASN A 148 -5.83 10.86 11.35
C ASN A 148 -5.48 12.36 11.16
N MET A 149 -4.41 12.69 10.40
CA MET A 149 -4.08 14.07 10.05
C MET A 149 -5.16 14.70 9.17
N TRP A 150 -5.90 13.88 8.43
CA TRP A 150 -6.99 14.31 7.56
C TRP A 150 -8.34 14.07 8.24
N THR A 151 -9.26 15.02 8.07
CA THR A 151 -10.62 14.94 8.64
C THR A 151 -11.51 13.92 7.93
N GLN A 152 -11.16 13.54 6.70
CA GLN A 152 -11.82 12.52 5.90
C GLN A 152 -10.76 11.69 5.18
N GLN A 153 -10.98 10.37 5.12
CA GLN A 153 -10.21 9.45 4.30
C GLN A 153 -11.03 9.10 3.06
N LEU A 154 -10.40 9.21 1.90
CA LEU A 154 -11.00 8.76 0.65
C LEU A 154 -10.86 7.23 0.54
N THR A 155 -11.85 6.62 -0.10
CA THR A 155 -11.85 5.21 -0.47
C THR A 155 -10.85 4.95 -1.62
N PRO A 156 -10.40 3.70 -1.82
CA PRO A 156 -9.58 3.33 -2.98
C PRO A 156 -10.21 3.75 -4.32
N ALA A 157 -11.53 3.58 -4.45
CA ALA A 157 -12.29 4.00 -5.62
C ALA A 157 -12.23 5.53 -5.83
N GLU A 158 -12.37 6.34 -4.77
CA GLU A 158 -12.25 7.81 -4.88
C GLU A 158 -10.80 8.25 -5.22
N HIS A 159 -9.79 7.57 -4.69
CA HIS A 159 -8.40 7.82 -5.10
C HIS A 159 -8.17 7.46 -6.57
N ALA A 160 -8.73 6.34 -7.04
CA ALA A 160 -8.69 5.91 -8.44
C ALA A 160 -9.40 6.91 -9.35
N ASP A 161 -10.58 7.38 -8.95
CA ASP A 161 -11.38 8.36 -9.70
C ASP A 161 -10.60 9.66 -9.93
N ILE A 162 -10.01 10.24 -8.87
CA ILE A 162 -9.18 11.44 -8.98
C ILE A 162 -7.97 11.19 -9.89
N PHE A 163 -7.31 10.04 -9.75
CA PHE A 163 -6.18 9.65 -10.58
C PHE A 163 -6.59 9.57 -12.06
N LEU A 164 -7.67 8.87 -12.38
CA LEU A 164 -8.17 8.63 -13.73
C LEU A 164 -8.64 9.95 -14.36
N HIS A 165 -9.44 10.75 -13.67
CA HIS A 165 -9.88 12.06 -14.17
C HIS A 165 -8.71 13.03 -14.41
N GLY A 166 -7.67 12.99 -13.56
CA GLY A 166 -6.48 13.82 -13.71
C GLY A 166 -5.55 13.42 -14.86
N LEU A 167 -5.46 12.12 -15.17
CA LEU A 167 -4.43 11.58 -16.07
C LEU A 167 -4.94 10.92 -17.35
N MET A 168 -6.24 10.66 -17.47
CA MET A 168 -6.80 10.09 -18.69
C MET A 168 -7.08 11.12 -19.76
N ARG A 169 -6.90 10.75 -21.03
CA ARG A 169 -7.26 11.59 -22.18
C ARG A 169 -8.76 11.92 -22.16
N PRO A 170 -9.19 13.12 -22.60
CA PRO A 170 -10.57 13.58 -22.44
C PRO A 170 -11.62 12.64 -23.06
N HIS A 171 -11.29 12.02 -24.21
CA HIS A 171 -12.17 11.07 -24.90
C HIS A 171 -12.38 9.79 -24.07
N ASP A 172 -11.33 9.30 -23.41
CA ASP A 172 -11.41 8.07 -22.63
C ASP A 172 -12.05 8.30 -21.27
N ALA A 173 -11.94 9.52 -20.71
CA ALA A 173 -12.67 9.92 -19.52
C ALA A 173 -14.18 9.95 -19.77
N ALA A 174 -14.62 10.49 -20.93
CA ALA A 174 -16.03 10.51 -21.30
C ALA A 174 -16.64 9.10 -21.49
N ALA A 175 -15.82 8.13 -21.94
CA ALA A 175 -16.25 6.73 -22.09
C ALA A 175 -16.40 6.00 -20.75
N LEU A 176 -15.62 6.35 -19.72
CA LEU A 176 -15.83 5.84 -18.37
C LEU A 176 -17.16 6.36 -17.80
N ASP A 177 -17.40 7.67 -17.90
CA ASP A 177 -18.64 8.30 -17.42
C ASP A 177 -19.90 7.69 -18.05
N SER A 178 -19.86 7.35 -19.35
CA SER A 178 -20.99 6.69 -20.01
C SER A 178 -21.21 5.27 -19.50
N THR A 179 -20.14 4.52 -19.30
CA THR A 179 -20.21 3.12 -18.83
C THR A 179 -20.71 3.04 -17.39
N ALA A 180 -20.25 3.95 -16.51
CA ALA A 180 -20.74 4.07 -15.14
C ALA A 180 -22.23 4.41 -15.08
N ARG A 181 -22.70 5.32 -15.94
CA ARG A 181 -24.12 5.68 -16.05
C ARG A 181 -25.00 4.53 -16.54
N ASP A 182 -24.52 3.78 -17.54
CA ASP A 182 -25.26 2.63 -18.08
C ASP A 182 -25.35 1.48 -17.06
N SER A 183 -24.29 1.24 -16.29
CA SER A 183 -24.27 0.24 -15.21
C SER A 183 -25.23 0.61 -14.06
N ALA A 184 -25.22 1.87 -13.61
CA ALA A 184 -26.15 2.36 -12.59
C ALA A 184 -27.62 2.33 -13.03
N ALA A 185 -27.89 2.56 -14.32
CA ALA A 185 -29.24 2.44 -14.89
C ALA A 185 -29.72 0.97 -14.96
N HIS A 186 -28.80 0.02 -15.18
CA HIS A 186 -29.12 -1.40 -15.22
C HIS A 186 -29.44 -1.95 -13.83
N ASP A 187 -28.70 -1.54 -12.80
CA ASP A 187 -28.89 -1.98 -11.40
C ASP A 187 -30.19 -1.40 -10.79
N SER A 188 -30.54 -0.17 -11.15
CA SER A 188 -31.81 0.48 -10.76
C SER A 188 -33.05 -0.22 -11.32
N THR A 189 -32.90 -0.95 -12.43
CA THR A 189 -34.02 -1.65 -13.09
C THR A 189 -34.24 -3.05 -12.52
N GLN A 190 -33.22 -3.67 -11.93
CA GLN A 190 -33.32 -5.00 -11.30
C GLN A 190 -33.83 -4.95 -9.85
N GLY A 191 -33.69 -3.83 -9.14
CA GLY A 191 -34.18 -3.66 -7.76
C GLY A 191 -35.69 -3.41 -7.58
N THR A 192 -36.51 -3.44 -8.64
CA THR A 192 -37.97 -3.12 -8.56
C THR A 192 -38.88 -4.35 -8.80
N GLN A 193 -38.36 -5.57 -8.69
CA GLN A 193 -39.18 -6.79 -8.68
C GLN A 193 -39.05 -7.55 -7.34
N GLU A 194 -39.69 -7.04 -6.29
CA GLU A 194 -40.23 -7.84 -5.17
C GLU A 194 -41.59 -7.27 -4.73
#